data_AF-A0A3B0JE67-F1
#
_entry.id   AF-A0A3B0JE67-F1
#
_cell.length_a   1.000
_cell.length_b   1.000
_cell.length_c   1.000
_cell.angle_alpha   90.00
_cell.angle_beta   90.00
_cell.angle_gamma   90.00
#
_symmetry.space_group_name_H-M   'P 1'
#
loop_
_entity.id
_entity.type
_entity.pdbx_description
1 polymer ?
#
loop_
_entity_poly.entity_id
_entity_poly.type
_entity_poly.pdbx_seq_one_letter_code
_entity_poly.pdbx_strand_id
1 'polypeptide(L)'
;MPADFLSLLNSRDSSLISSNNPIINDLVKPMSLELSTAVKLIAKTRRQRMEELFAQERDWEKEELSRLGLSRIDDSYKCCTPDGLRKVKL
;
A
#
# COMPACT_ATOMS: atom_id res chain seq x y z
N MET A 1 16.70 -12.36 -32.53
CA MET A 1 15.25 -12.40 -32.78
C MET A 1 14.63 -11.24 -32.03
N PRO A 2 13.85 -10.35 -32.66
CA PRO A 2 13.14 -9.30 -31.93
C PRO A 2 12.24 -9.95 -30.88
N ALA A 3 12.23 -9.41 -29.66
CA ALA A 3 11.40 -9.93 -28.57
C ALA A 3 9.92 -9.86 -28.99
N ASP A 4 9.21 -10.96 -28.78
CA ASP A 4 7.82 -11.09 -29.20
C ASP A 4 6.95 -10.10 -28.41
N PHE A 5 6.05 -9.38 -29.08
CA PHE A 5 5.24 -8.32 -28.45
C PHE A 5 4.49 -8.80 -27.20
N LEU A 6 3.95 -10.03 -27.26
CA LEU A 6 3.24 -10.66 -26.14
C LEU A 6 4.18 -11.00 -24.97
N SER A 7 5.45 -11.30 -25.23
CA SER A 7 6.45 -11.55 -24.18
C SER A 7 6.81 -10.28 -23.40
N LEU A 8 6.77 -9.12 -24.07
CA LEU A 8 7.01 -7.82 -23.46
C LEU A 8 5.82 -7.38 -22.58
N LEU A 9 4.60 -7.72 -22.96
CA LEU A 9 3.39 -7.45 -22.16
C LEU A 9 3.34 -8.23 -20.84
N ASN A 10 4.10 -9.32 -20.71
CA ASN A 10 4.13 -10.12 -19.48
C ASN A 10 5.09 -9.54 -18.42
N SER A 11 5.76 -8.42 -18.69
CA SER A 11 6.55 -7.74 -17.67
C SER A 11 5.64 -7.10 -16.62
N ARG A 12 6.01 -7.22 -15.35
CA ARG A 12 5.27 -6.65 -14.22
C ARG A 12 5.19 -5.11 -14.28
N ASP A 13 6.17 -4.50 -14.91
CA ASP A 13 6.25 -3.06 -15.16
C ASP A 13 6.70 -2.83 -16.60
N SER A 14 5.75 -2.40 -17.43
CA SER A 14 6.02 -2.19 -18.86
C SER A 14 6.73 -0.86 -19.12
N SER A 15 6.74 0.06 -18.14
CA SER A 15 7.44 1.36 -18.25
C SER A 15 8.96 1.19 -18.43
N LEU A 16 9.53 0.11 -17.89
CA LEU A 16 10.97 -0.19 -17.92
C LEU A 16 11.42 -0.92 -19.18
N ILE A 17 10.51 -1.29 -20.08
CA ILE A 17 10.85 -2.04 -21.29
C ILE A 17 11.55 -1.13 -22.30
N SER A 18 12.77 -1.49 -22.71
CA SER A 18 13.38 -0.90 -23.90
C SER A 18 12.76 -1.56 -25.15
N SER A 19 12.07 -0.78 -25.98
CA SER A 19 11.43 -1.27 -27.20
C SER A 19 11.41 -0.19 -28.27
N ASN A 20 11.61 -0.60 -29.53
CA ASN A 20 11.45 0.26 -30.70
C ASN A 20 10.03 0.18 -31.29
N ASN A 21 9.10 -0.51 -30.61
CA ASN A 21 7.72 -0.65 -31.06
C ASN A 21 6.87 0.56 -30.59
N PRO A 22 6.23 1.31 -31.51
CA PRO A 22 5.43 2.48 -31.16
C PRO A 22 4.23 2.14 -30.28
N ILE A 23 3.61 0.96 -30.45
CA ILE A 23 2.50 0.53 -29.58
C ILE A 23 2.96 0.38 -28.13
N ILE A 24 4.18 -0.13 -27.92
CA ILE A 24 4.73 -0.27 -26.57
C ILE A 24 5.04 1.11 -25.97
N ASN A 25 5.67 1.98 -26.75
CA ASN A 25 6.11 3.28 -26.27
C ASN A 25 4.96 4.27 -26.05
N ASP A 26 3.97 4.29 -26.94
CA ASP A 26 2.94 5.32 -26.96
C ASP A 26 1.65 4.88 -26.24
N LEU A 27 1.45 3.57 -26.04
CA LEU A 27 0.22 3.05 -25.43
C LEU A 27 0.50 2.22 -24.17
N VAL A 28 1.30 1.15 -24.27
CA VAL A 28 1.51 0.21 -23.15
C VAL A 28 2.23 0.87 -21.97
N LYS A 29 3.30 1.63 -22.23
CA LYS A 29 4.08 2.31 -21.18
C LYS A 29 3.24 3.33 -20.39
N PRO A 30 2.52 4.27 -21.03
CA PRO A 30 1.63 5.18 -20.32
C PRO A 30 0.56 4.45 -19.50
N MET A 31 -0.11 3.44 -20.07
CA MET A 31 -1.13 2.68 -19.34
C MET A 31 -0.56 1.95 -18.12
N SER A 32 0.65 1.40 -18.22
CA SER A 32 1.33 0.74 -17.09
C SER A 32 1.62 1.73 -15.96
N LEU A 33 2.08 2.94 -16.30
CA LEU A 33 2.35 4.01 -15.33
C LEU A 33 1.06 4.52 -14.65
N GLU A 34 0.03 4.78 -15.43
CA GLU A 34 -1.33 5.13 -14.97
C GLU A 34 -1.86 4.09 -13.99
N LEU A 35 -1.82 2.80 -14.37
CA LEU A 35 -2.29 1.70 -13.53
C LEU A 35 -1.49 1.60 -12.23
N SER A 36 -0.16 1.70 -12.29
CA SER A 36 0.69 1.67 -11.10
C SER A 36 0.37 2.81 -10.12
N THR A 37 0.04 3.99 -10.67
CA THR A 37 -0.32 5.18 -9.91
C THR A 37 -1.69 5.02 -9.28
N ALA A 38 -2.67 4.50 -10.03
CA ALA A 38 -4.01 4.19 -9.52
C ALA A 38 -3.95 3.20 -8.35
N VAL A 39 -3.15 2.13 -8.47
CA VAL A 39 -2.97 1.15 -7.38
C VAL A 39 -2.38 1.81 -6.13
N LYS A 40 -1.37 2.68 -6.29
CA LYS A 40 -0.78 3.43 -5.16
C LYS A 40 -1.80 4.35 -4.50
N LEU A 41 -2.63 5.04 -5.30
CA LEU A 41 -3.69 5.91 -4.80
C LEU A 41 -4.72 5.12 -4.00
N ILE A 42 -5.23 4.01 -4.56
CA ILE A 42 -6.19 3.13 -3.90
C ILE A 42 -5.63 2.61 -2.57
N ALA A 43 -4.38 2.14 -2.57
CA ALA A 43 -3.74 1.64 -1.36
C ALA A 43 -3.60 2.75 -0.29
N LYS A 44 -3.27 3.98 -0.70
CA LYS A 44 -3.20 5.13 0.21
C LYS A 44 -4.57 5.46 0.80
N THR A 45 -5.59 5.61 -0.03
CA THR A 45 -6.97 5.90 0.42
C THR A 45 -7.50 4.80 1.34
N ARG A 46 -7.21 3.52 1.04
CA ARG A 46 -7.58 2.41 1.91
C ARG A 46 -6.92 2.50 3.28
N ARG A 47 -5.63 2.84 3.35
CA ARG A 47 -4.93 3.04 4.63
C ARG A 47 -5.55 4.17 5.44
N GLN A 48 -5.80 5.31 4.82
CA GLN A 48 -6.45 6.46 5.48
C GLN A 48 -7.82 6.06 6.03
N ARG A 49 -8.64 5.35 5.23
CA ARG A 49 -9.95 4.89 5.69
C ARG A 49 -9.86 3.89 6.85
N MET A 50 -8.88 3.00 6.83
CA MET A 50 -8.64 2.08 7.95
C MET A 50 -8.24 2.83 9.21
N GLU A 51 -7.36 3.84 9.11
CA GLU A 51 -6.95 4.67 10.25
C GLU A 51 -8.14 5.41 10.86
N GLU A 52 -9.04 5.96 10.03
CA GLU A 52 -10.29 6.58 10.48
C GLU A 52 -11.19 5.59 11.23
N LEU A 53 -11.40 4.40 10.67
CA LEU A 53 -12.24 3.37 11.29
C LEU A 53 -11.66 2.91 12.63
N PHE A 54 -10.34 2.67 12.69
CA PHE A 54 -9.70 2.33 13.95
C PHE A 54 -9.83 3.47 14.96
N ALA A 55 -9.66 4.74 14.56
CA ALA A 55 -9.86 5.85 15.49
C ALA A 55 -11.28 5.86 16.09
N GLN A 56 -12.30 5.63 15.26
CA GLN A 56 -13.69 5.52 15.72
C GLN A 56 -13.89 4.35 16.69
N GLU A 57 -13.35 3.17 16.37
CA GLU A 57 -13.39 2.01 17.28
C GLU A 57 -12.69 2.31 18.61
N ARG A 58 -11.57 3.04 18.57
CA ARG A 58 -10.83 3.39 19.79
C ARG A 58 -11.61 4.31 20.70
N ASP A 59 -12.30 5.29 20.13
CA ASP A 59 -13.12 6.23 20.87
C ASP A 59 -14.31 5.50 21.51
N TRP A 60 -14.95 4.59 20.77
CA TRP A 60 -16.04 3.76 21.27
C TRP A 60 -15.60 2.84 22.42
N GLU A 61 -14.48 2.14 22.26
CA GLU A 61 -13.92 1.28 23.31
C GLU A 61 -13.59 2.08 24.58
N LYS A 62 -13.01 3.28 24.42
CA LYS A 62 -12.68 4.15 25.54
C LYS A 62 -13.93 4.60 26.30
N GLU A 63 -15.01 4.93 25.59
CA GLU A 63 -16.28 5.29 26.21
C GLU A 63 -16.85 4.11 27.01
N GLU A 64 -16.86 2.91 26.42
CA GLU A 64 -17.41 1.72 27.06
C GLU A 64 -16.60 1.31 28.30
N LEU A 65 -15.26 1.34 28.22
CA LEU A 65 -14.41 1.13 29.38
C LEU A 65 -14.63 2.18 30.47
N SER A 66 -14.84 3.44 30.09
CA SER A 66 -15.14 4.51 31.05
C SER A 66 -16.44 4.25 31.82
N ARG A 67 -17.47 3.66 31.18
CA ARG A 67 -18.72 3.25 31.85
C ARG A 67 -18.48 2.15 32.89
N LEU A 68 -17.48 1.30 32.65
CA LEU A 68 -17.04 0.25 33.58
C LEU A 68 -16.06 0.77 34.64
N GLY A 69 -15.73 2.07 34.66
CA GLY A 69 -14.71 2.64 35.55
C GLY A 69 -13.28 2.22 35.19
N LEU A 70 -13.09 1.67 33.99
CA LEU A 70 -11.81 1.23 33.47
C LEU A 70 -11.25 2.27 32.48
N SER A 71 -9.96 2.17 32.19
CA SER A 71 -9.32 2.98 31.16
C SER A 71 -8.58 2.08 30.19
N ARG A 72 -8.54 2.52 28.94
CA ARG A 72 -7.85 1.82 27.87
C ARG A 72 -6.33 2.01 28.00
N ILE A 73 -5.57 0.93 27.83
CA ILE A 73 -4.11 0.98 27.71
C ILE A 73 -3.75 1.49 26.31
N ASP A 74 -2.77 2.38 26.21
CA ASP A 74 -2.30 2.88 24.91
C ASP A 74 -1.56 1.76 24.16
N ASP A 75 -1.90 1.56 22.88
CA ASP A 75 -1.28 0.56 22.00
C ASP A 75 0.11 1.02 21.53
N SER A 76 0.88 1.67 22.41
CA SER A 76 2.24 2.12 22.14
C SER A 76 3.24 0.96 22.08
N TYR A 77 2.77 -0.30 22.07
CA TYR A 77 3.61 -1.47 21.84
C TYR A 77 4.18 -1.43 20.42
N LYS A 78 5.34 -0.77 20.31
CA LYS A 78 6.27 -0.83 19.17
C LYS A 78 6.87 -2.22 18.98
N CYS A 79 6.16 -3.29 19.35
CA CYS A 79 6.65 -4.65 19.14
C CYS A 79 6.72 -4.99 17.66
N CYS A 80 5.78 -4.47 16.88
CA CYS A 80 5.44 -5.11 15.62
C CYS A 80 5.28 -4.14 14.44
N THR A 81 5.67 -2.86 14.61
CA THR A 81 6.03 -2.02 13.46
C THR A 81 7.41 -2.44 12.93
N PRO A 82 7.69 -2.34 11.61
CA PRO A 82 8.99 -2.69 11.04
C PRO A 82 10.18 -2.00 11.73
N ASP A 83 9.97 -0.81 12.28
CA ASP A 83 10.97 -0.07 13.08
C ASP A 83 11.19 -0.66 14.49
N GLY A 84 10.19 -1.32 15.07
CA GLY A 84 10.30 -2.05 16.34
C GLY A 84 11.23 -3.26 16.24
N LEU A 85 11.12 -4.00 15.13
CA LEU A 85 11.97 -5.17 14.85
C LEU A 85 13.41 -4.79 14.49
N ARG A 86 13.67 -3.60 13.95
CA ARG A 86 15.04 -3.11 13.68
C ARG A 86 15.84 -2.76 14.92
N LYS A 87 15.17 -2.51 16.05
CA LYS A 87 15.82 -2.11 17.31
C LYS A 87 16.12 -3.29 18.24
N VAL A 88 15.62 -4.48 17.93
CA VAL A 88 16.04 -5.71 18.61
C VAL A 88 17.31 -6.21 17.91
N LYS A 89 18.45 -5.65 18.32
CA LYS A 89 19.73 -6.34 18.08
C LYS A 89 19.74 -7.59 18.96
N LEU A 90 19.74 -8.76 18.31
CA LEU A 90 20.27 -9.99 18.89
C LEU A 90 21.75 -9.81 19.25
#